data_AF-A0A839V4N1-F1
#
_entry.id   AF-A0A839V4N1-F1
#
_cell.length_a   1.000
_cell.length_b   1.000
_cell.length_c   1.000
_cell.angle_alpha   90.00
_cell.angle_beta   90.00
_cell.angle_gamma   90.00
#
_symmetry.space_group_name_H-M   'P 1'
#
loop_
_entity.id
_entity.type
_entity.pdbx_description
1 polymer ?
#
loop_
_entity_poly.entity_id
_entity_poly.type
_entity_poly.pdbx_seq_one_letter_code
_entity_poly.pdbx_strand_id
1 'polypeptide(L)'
;MAEFQGVTSPAMAEVAEIAADEHMSLKTGLRDVIACVVAFYVKHPEARDFVTRHAADSSERALFVADRLLKPAYATCRALFAAGIEAGLIRSKHPALFFALLNSAASQPAGFPALLNRLAPEIQREAARALMTDTIVATLLHEPAQTAS
;
A
#
# COMPACT_ATOMS: atom_id res chain seq x y z
N MET A 1 11.43 -19.04 2.29
CA MET A 1 10.39 -18.64 3.28
C MET A 1 10.94 -17.73 4.38
N ALA A 2 12.07 -18.07 5.02
CA ALA A 2 12.79 -17.13 5.91
C ALA A 2 13.20 -15.83 5.19
N GLU A 3 13.49 -15.92 3.88
CA GLU A 3 13.82 -14.77 3.02
C GLU A 3 12.73 -13.68 3.00
N PHE A 4 11.44 -14.05 2.98
CA PHE A 4 10.36 -13.07 2.95
C PHE A 4 10.19 -12.33 4.27
N GLN A 5 10.44 -13.00 5.41
CA GLN A 5 10.38 -12.37 6.74
C GLN A 5 11.52 -11.37 6.94
N GLY A 6 12.72 -11.68 6.43
CA GLY A 6 13.86 -10.75 6.45
C GLY A 6 13.64 -9.50 5.58
N VAL A 7 12.89 -9.66 4.47
CA VAL A 7 12.61 -8.58 3.50
C VAL A 7 11.49 -7.63 3.94
N THR A 8 10.45 -8.13 4.64
CA THR A 8 9.36 -7.27 5.09
C THR A 8 9.64 -6.50 6.38
N SER A 9 10.57 -6.99 7.22
CA SER A 9 10.90 -6.34 8.49
C SER A 9 11.33 -4.87 8.33
N PRO A 10 12.23 -4.51 7.40
CA PRO A 10 12.64 -3.12 7.20
C PRO A 10 11.50 -2.21 6.74
N ALA A 11 10.66 -2.66 5.79
CA ALA A 11 9.51 -1.88 5.32
C ALA A 11 8.45 -1.70 6.41
N MET A 12 8.25 -2.71 7.26
CA MET A 12 7.36 -2.60 8.42
C MET A 12 7.92 -1.63 9.47
N ALA A 13 9.24 -1.59 9.67
CA ALA A 13 9.89 -0.65 10.57
C ALA A 13 9.74 0.80 10.06
N GLU A 14 9.99 1.04 8.77
CA GLU A 14 9.80 2.36 8.14
C GLU A 14 8.35 2.85 8.28
N VAL A 15 7.35 1.98 8.04
CA VAL A 15 5.94 2.31 8.27
C VAL A 15 5.65 2.58 9.75
N ALA A 16 6.26 1.84 10.67
CA ALA A 16 6.06 2.05 12.10
C ALA A 16 6.67 3.38 12.58
N GLU A 17 7.81 3.79 12.04
CA GLU A 17 8.42 5.09 12.31
C GLU A 17 7.53 6.23 11.82
N ILE A 18 7.02 6.15 10.59
CA ILE A 18 6.08 7.14 10.05
C ILE A 18 4.81 7.22 10.90
N ALA A 19 4.28 6.07 11.33
CA ALA A 19 3.06 6.01 12.12
C ALA A 19 3.25 6.51 13.57
N ALA A 20 4.49 6.53 14.07
CA ALA A 20 4.83 6.96 15.42
C ALA A 20 5.30 8.42 15.50
N ASP A 21 5.55 9.09 14.36
CA ASP A 21 5.97 10.49 14.34
C ASP A 21 4.79 11.43 14.67
N GLU A 22 4.74 11.91 15.91
CA GLU A 22 3.71 12.82 16.42
C GLU A 22 3.80 14.24 15.83
N HIS A 23 4.93 14.60 15.18
CA HIS A 23 5.10 15.90 14.53
C HIS A 23 4.59 15.90 13.09
N MET A 24 4.37 14.73 12.49
CA MET A 24 3.81 14.62 11.15
C MET A 24 2.30 14.84 11.16
N SER A 25 1.81 15.59 10.17
CA SER A 25 0.37 15.67 9.93
C SER A 25 -0.17 14.29 9.52
N LEU A 26 -1.39 13.96 9.96
CA LEU A 26 -2.06 12.70 9.61
C LEU A 26 -2.12 12.48 8.09
N LYS A 27 -2.39 13.53 7.32
CA LYS A 27 -2.45 13.46 5.84
C LYS A 27 -1.08 13.14 5.25
N THR A 28 -0.01 13.74 5.78
CA THR A 28 1.37 13.45 5.35
C THR A 28 1.76 12.02 5.71
N GLY A 29 1.50 11.58 6.94
CA GLY A 29 1.81 10.21 7.38
C GLY A 29 1.08 9.16 6.54
N LEU A 30 -0.20 9.38 6.23
CA LEU A 30 -0.96 8.49 5.33
C LEU A 30 -0.37 8.41 3.93
N ARG A 31 0.02 9.56 3.36
CA ARG A 31 0.66 9.62 2.05
C ARG A 31 1.97 8.83 2.04
N ASP A 32 2.80 9.04 3.06
CA ASP A 32 4.14 8.45 3.12
C ASP A 32 4.06 6.93 3.35
N VAL A 33 3.11 6.45 4.16
CA VAL A 33 2.82 5.00 4.27
C VAL A 33 2.36 4.40 2.94
N ILE A 34 1.46 5.06 2.19
CA ILE A 34 1.04 4.59 0.86
C ILE A 34 2.24 4.49 -0.08
N ALA A 35 3.09 5.53 -0.12
CA ALA A 35 4.30 5.54 -0.93
C ALA A 35 5.27 4.42 -0.53
N CYS A 36 5.45 4.16 0.76
CA CYS A 36 6.26 3.07 1.28
C CYS A 36 5.74 1.70 0.82
N VAL A 37 4.43 1.46 0.86
CA VAL A 37 3.81 0.20 0.39
C VAL A 37 4.03 0.01 -1.12
N VAL A 38 3.88 1.06 -1.93
CA VAL A 38 4.15 0.97 -3.37
C VAL A 38 5.64 0.70 -3.62
N ALA A 39 6.54 1.42 -2.95
CA ALA A 39 7.97 1.23 -3.07
C ALA A 39 8.40 -0.19 -2.69
N PHE A 40 7.79 -0.77 -1.65
CA PHE A 40 8.02 -2.16 -1.24
C PHE A 40 7.76 -3.14 -2.38
N TYR A 41 6.61 -3.07 -3.06
CA TYR A 41 6.29 -3.99 -4.16
C TYR A 41 7.12 -3.75 -5.43
N VAL A 42 7.64 -2.54 -5.62
CA VAL A 42 8.59 -2.25 -6.70
C VAL A 42 9.95 -2.90 -6.42
N LYS A 43 10.44 -2.80 -5.18
CA LYS A 43 11.71 -3.39 -4.74
C LYS A 43 11.64 -4.92 -4.63
N HIS A 44 10.47 -5.45 -4.30
CA HIS A 44 10.24 -6.86 -4.00
C HIS A 44 9.12 -7.46 -4.87
N PRO A 45 9.31 -7.58 -6.19
CA PRO A 45 8.33 -8.16 -7.11
C PRO A 45 7.97 -9.60 -6.74
N GLU A 46 8.88 -10.34 -6.10
CA GLU A 46 8.64 -11.67 -5.55
C GLU A 46 7.59 -11.67 -4.44
N ALA A 47 7.54 -10.63 -3.61
CA ALA A 47 6.54 -10.50 -2.54
C ALA A 47 5.16 -10.18 -3.10
N ARG A 48 5.11 -9.30 -4.11
CA ARG A 48 3.89 -9.04 -4.89
C ARG A 48 3.35 -10.34 -5.48
N ASP A 49 4.18 -11.02 -6.28
CA ASP A 49 3.79 -12.23 -6.99
C ASP A 49 3.37 -13.35 -6.04
N PHE A 50 4.04 -13.45 -4.90
CA PHE A 50 3.70 -14.43 -3.86
C PHE A 50 2.31 -14.15 -3.28
N VAL A 51 2.00 -12.90 -2.92
CA VAL A 51 0.68 -12.50 -2.43
C VAL A 51 -0.39 -12.74 -3.49
N THR A 52 -0.18 -12.29 -4.73
CA THR A 52 -1.16 -12.42 -5.82
C THR A 52 -1.43 -13.89 -6.17
N ARG A 53 -0.40 -14.74 -6.24
CA ARG A 53 -0.57 -16.16 -6.60
C ARG A 53 -1.24 -16.98 -5.50
N HIS A 54 -0.93 -16.70 -4.23
CA HIS A 54 -1.43 -17.52 -3.12
C HIS A 54 -2.74 -17.01 -2.54
N ALA A 55 -3.14 -15.75 -2.77
CA ALA A 55 -4.46 -15.26 -2.40
C ALA A 55 -5.60 -15.92 -3.19
N ALA A 56 -5.30 -16.49 -4.37
CA ALA A 56 -6.26 -17.17 -5.23
C ALA A 56 -6.42 -18.68 -4.93
N ASP A 57 -5.59 -19.23 -4.04
CA ASP A 57 -5.50 -20.67 -3.77
C ASP A 57 -5.99 -20.95 -2.34
N SER A 58 -6.95 -21.86 -2.16
CA SER A 58 -7.54 -22.19 -0.84
C SER A 58 -6.65 -23.12 0.00
N SER A 59 -5.34 -23.01 -0.16
CA SER A 59 -4.35 -23.89 0.47
C SER A 59 -3.84 -23.33 1.80
N GLU A 60 -3.27 -24.19 2.66
CA GLU A 60 -2.58 -23.79 3.91
C GLU A 60 -1.54 -22.67 3.70
N ARG A 61 -1.03 -22.53 2.48
CA ARG A 61 -0.10 -21.45 2.11
C ARG A 61 -0.76 -20.08 2.12
N ALA A 62 -2.03 -19.96 1.72
CA ALA A 62 -2.78 -18.70 1.79
C ALA A 62 -2.99 -18.23 3.23
N LEU A 63 -3.32 -19.16 4.14
CA LEU A 63 -3.40 -18.89 5.58
C LEU A 63 -2.05 -18.46 6.14
N PHE A 64 -0.97 -19.12 5.74
CA PHE A 64 0.38 -18.72 6.13
C PHE A 64 0.74 -17.30 5.67
N VAL A 65 0.42 -16.94 4.41
CA VAL A 65 0.65 -15.57 3.89
C VAL A 65 -0.13 -14.55 4.73
N ALA A 66 -1.40 -14.83 5.00
CA ALA A 66 -2.24 -13.97 5.80
C ALA A 66 -1.65 -13.77 7.21
N ASP A 67 -1.29 -14.84 7.90
CA ASP A 67 -0.86 -14.77 9.30
C ASP A 67 0.57 -14.26 9.50
N ARG A 68 1.50 -14.57 8.59
CA ARG A 68 2.92 -14.27 8.78
C ARG A 68 3.41 -13.04 8.02
N LEU A 69 2.66 -12.58 7.02
CA LEU A 69 3.06 -11.44 6.19
C LEU A 69 2.06 -10.29 6.31
N LEU A 70 0.80 -10.55 5.97
CA LEU A 70 -0.21 -9.48 5.88
C LEU A 70 -0.67 -9.00 7.24
N LYS A 71 -0.84 -9.90 8.22
CA LYS A 71 -1.31 -9.53 9.56
C LYS A 71 -0.29 -8.68 10.33
N PRO A 72 1.03 -8.97 10.33
CA PRO A 72 2.02 -8.06 10.90
C PRO A 72 2.09 -6.71 10.17
N ALA A 73 2.04 -6.71 8.83
CA ALA A 73 2.05 -5.46 8.05
C ALA A 73 0.81 -4.61 8.33
N TYR A 74 -0.36 -5.24 8.43
CA TYR A 74 -1.58 -4.54 8.79
C TYR A 74 -1.53 -3.97 10.20
N ALA A 75 -0.92 -4.68 11.15
CA ALA A 75 -0.80 -4.22 12.53
C ALA A 75 -0.02 -2.90 12.65
N THR A 76 1.01 -2.69 11.82
CA THR A 76 1.82 -1.44 11.86
C THR A 76 1.05 -0.22 11.37
N CYS A 77 0.17 -0.37 10.37
CA CYS A 77 -0.57 0.75 9.79
C CYS A 77 -2.01 0.91 10.31
N ARG A 78 -2.53 -0.05 11.09
CA ARG A 78 -3.95 -0.08 11.51
C ARG A 78 -4.40 1.20 12.21
N ALA A 79 -3.61 1.69 13.17
CA ALA A 79 -3.98 2.86 13.96
C ALA A 79 -4.05 4.13 13.09
N LEU A 80 -3.06 4.32 12.22
CA LEU A 80 -3.00 5.43 11.28
C LEU A 80 -4.19 5.40 10.30
N PHE A 81 -4.55 4.22 9.79
CA PHE A 81 -5.71 4.07 8.90
C PHE A 81 -7.03 4.34 9.61
N ALA A 82 -7.18 3.90 10.86
CA ALA A 82 -8.35 4.22 11.66
C ALA A 82 -8.48 5.74 11.86
N ALA A 83 -7.39 6.42 12.22
CA ALA A 83 -7.37 7.88 12.34
C ALA A 83 -7.74 8.58 11.02
N GLY A 84 -7.23 8.09 9.89
CA GLY A 84 -7.58 8.61 8.56
C GLY A 84 -9.07 8.45 8.21
N ILE A 85 -9.70 7.37 8.65
CA ILE A 85 -11.14 7.15 8.46
C ILE A 85 -11.95 8.14 9.32
N GLU A 86 -11.62 8.23 10.61
CA GLU A 86 -12.31 9.16 11.54
C GLU A 86 -12.18 10.61 11.10
N ALA A 87 -11.02 11.00 10.56
CA ALA A 87 -10.79 12.34 10.03
C ALA A 87 -11.46 12.60 8.65
N GLY A 88 -12.13 11.61 8.05
CA GLY A 88 -12.75 11.71 6.74
C GLY A 88 -11.76 11.76 5.56
N LEU A 89 -10.47 11.52 5.81
CA LEU A 89 -9.43 11.44 4.79
C LEU A 89 -9.50 10.14 4.00
N ILE A 90 -10.00 9.06 4.61
CA ILE A 90 -10.21 7.75 3.98
C ILE A 90 -11.72 7.44 3.99
N ARG A 91 -12.28 7.12 2.81
CA ARG A 91 -13.71 6.77 2.68
C ARG A 91 -14.08 5.34 3.07
N SER A 92 -13.09 4.46 3.26
CA SER A 92 -13.33 3.09 3.70
C SER A 92 -14.01 3.07 5.07
N LYS A 93 -14.93 2.13 5.29
CA LYS A 93 -15.58 1.91 6.60
C LYS A 93 -14.74 1.07 7.56
N HIS A 94 -13.65 0.47 7.09
CA HIS A 94 -12.81 -0.39 7.93
C HIS A 94 -11.33 -0.34 7.49
N PRO A 95 -10.37 -0.25 8.43
CA PRO A 95 -8.94 -0.18 8.10
C PRO A 95 -8.44 -1.39 7.30
N ALA A 96 -8.92 -2.61 7.59
CA ALA A 96 -8.52 -3.80 6.84
C ALA A 96 -8.99 -3.78 5.37
N LEU A 97 -10.18 -3.21 5.09
CA LEU A 97 -10.66 -3.07 3.71
C LEU A 97 -9.80 -2.06 2.95
N PHE A 98 -9.42 -0.98 3.61
CA PHE A 98 -8.48 0.00 3.04
C PHE A 98 -7.11 -0.63 2.77
N PHE A 99 -6.57 -1.39 3.73
CA PHE A 99 -5.32 -2.12 3.56
C PHE A 99 -5.37 -3.09 2.37
N ALA A 100 -6.44 -3.88 2.24
CA ALA A 100 -6.60 -4.80 1.12
C ALA A 100 -6.67 -4.06 -0.23
N LEU A 101 -7.41 -2.95 -0.29
CA LEU A 101 -7.53 -2.10 -1.48
C LEU A 101 -6.18 -1.49 -1.87
N LEU A 102 -5.44 -0.94 -0.90
CA LEU A 102 -4.11 -0.36 -1.10
C LEU A 102 -3.14 -1.41 -1.67
N ASN A 103 -3.07 -2.60 -1.07
CA ASN A 103 -2.20 -3.67 -1.57
C ASN A 103 -2.60 -4.12 -2.98
N SER A 104 -3.89 -4.16 -3.27
CA SER A 104 -4.39 -4.47 -4.62
C SER A 104 -3.99 -3.40 -5.63
N ALA A 105 -4.10 -2.12 -5.29
CA ALA A 105 -3.72 -1.01 -6.16
C ALA A 105 -2.19 -0.95 -6.37
N ALA A 106 -1.41 -1.19 -5.32
CA ALA A 106 0.05 -1.14 -5.33
C ALA A 106 0.71 -2.35 -6.03
N SER A 107 0.00 -3.47 -6.18
CA SER A 107 0.53 -4.73 -6.73
C SER A 107 0.59 -4.75 -8.26
N GLN A 108 1.08 -3.67 -8.88
CA GLN A 108 1.25 -3.60 -10.33
C GLN A 108 2.34 -4.57 -10.82
N PRO A 109 2.11 -5.27 -11.96
CA PRO A 109 3.06 -6.25 -12.49
C PRO A 109 4.39 -5.61 -12.92
N ALA A 110 5.44 -6.43 -13.05
CA ALA A 110 6.76 -5.95 -13.48
C ALA A 110 6.72 -5.24 -14.85
N GLY A 111 5.90 -5.76 -15.76
CA GLY A 111 5.68 -5.21 -17.10
C GLY A 111 4.80 -3.96 -17.15
N PHE A 112 4.27 -3.47 -16.02
CA PHE A 112 3.37 -2.32 -15.98
C PHE A 112 3.89 -1.08 -16.76
N PRO A 113 5.14 -0.62 -16.60
CA PRO A 113 5.62 0.55 -17.35
C PRO A 113 5.56 0.39 -18.87
N ALA A 114 5.87 -0.81 -19.38
CA ALA A 114 5.82 -1.08 -20.81
C ALA A 114 4.37 -1.16 -21.32
N LEU A 115 3.46 -1.76 -20.54
CA LEU A 115 2.05 -1.83 -20.86
C LEU A 115 1.41 -0.43 -20.86
N LEU A 116 1.68 0.39 -19.84
CA LEU A 116 1.15 1.75 -19.76
C LEU A 116 1.63 2.61 -20.93
N ASN A 117 2.93 2.58 -21.23
CA ASN A 117 3.48 3.31 -22.38
C ASN A 117 2.90 2.83 -23.72
N ARG A 118 2.51 1.56 -23.84
CA ARG A 118 1.83 1.06 -25.04
C ARG A 118 0.41 1.61 -25.19
N LEU A 119 -0.28 1.87 -24.07
CA LEU A 119 -1.62 2.45 -24.04
C LEU A 119 -1.59 3.98 -24.21
N ALA A 120 -0.63 4.64 -23.58
CA ALA A 120 -0.44 6.09 -23.56
C ALA A 120 1.06 6.42 -23.78
N PRO A 121 1.52 6.54 -25.04
CA PRO A 121 2.93 6.74 -25.37
C PRO A 121 3.57 8.00 -24.79
N GLU A 122 2.77 9.02 -24.47
CA GLU A 122 3.18 10.24 -23.79
C GLU A 122 3.64 10.01 -22.35
N ILE A 123 3.26 8.88 -21.72
CA ILE A 123 3.75 8.49 -20.39
C ILE A 123 5.05 7.70 -20.57
N GLN A 124 6.17 8.31 -20.17
CA GLN A 124 7.49 7.67 -20.18
C GLN A 124 7.52 6.50 -19.18
N ARG A 125 8.24 5.43 -19.54
CA ARG A 125 8.28 4.19 -18.73
C ARG A 125 8.93 4.45 -17.36
N GLU A 126 9.91 5.33 -17.33
CA GLU A 126 10.64 5.76 -16.15
C GLU A 126 9.73 6.51 -15.16
N ALA A 127 8.74 7.25 -15.68
CA ALA A 127 7.77 7.99 -14.89
C ALA A 127 6.55 7.16 -14.46
N ALA A 128 6.25 6.06 -15.16
CA ALA A 128 5.02 5.28 -14.99
C ALA A 128 4.74 4.88 -13.52
N ARG A 129 5.77 4.42 -12.80
CA ARG A 129 5.59 3.97 -11.40
C ARG A 129 5.34 5.14 -10.45
N ALA A 130 6.05 6.26 -10.63
CA ALA A 130 5.84 7.45 -9.81
C ALA A 130 4.43 8.03 -10.01
N LEU A 131 4.00 8.17 -11.28
CA LEU A 131 2.66 8.63 -11.61
C LEU A 131 1.56 7.69 -11.05
N MET A 132 1.82 6.38 -11.04
CA MET A 132 0.89 5.42 -10.41
C MET A 132 0.83 5.61 -8.90
N THR A 133 1.96 5.84 -8.21
CA THR A 133 1.96 6.18 -6.78
C THR A 133 1.14 7.43 -6.51
N ASP A 134 1.37 8.51 -7.27
CA ASP A 134 0.62 9.77 -7.12
C ASP A 134 -0.88 9.55 -7.36
N THR A 135 -1.23 8.75 -8.37
CA THR A 135 -2.61 8.37 -8.68
C THR A 135 -3.25 7.59 -7.53
N ILE A 136 -2.54 6.63 -6.93
CA ILE A 136 -3.02 5.86 -5.79
C ILE A 136 -3.26 6.78 -4.59
N VAL A 137 -2.30 7.65 -4.26
CA VAL A 137 -2.44 8.63 -3.17
C VAL A 137 -3.67 9.52 -3.38
N ALA A 138 -3.80 10.12 -4.56
CA ALA A 138 -4.90 11.03 -4.88
C ALA A 138 -6.27 10.32 -4.91
N THR A 139 -6.30 9.04 -5.26
CA THR A 139 -7.53 8.24 -5.31
C THR A 139 -7.96 7.76 -3.93
N LEU A 140 -7.00 7.36 -3.09
CA LEU A 140 -7.27 6.73 -1.79
C LEU A 140 -7.40 7.72 -0.64
N LEU A 141 -6.81 8.91 -0.78
CA LEU A 141 -6.91 9.99 0.20
C LEU A 141 -7.78 11.12 -0.34
N HIS A 142 -8.62 11.66 0.54
CA HIS A 142 -9.54 12.73 0.23
C HIS A 142 -9.28 13.94 1.11
N GLU A 143 -9.72 15.09 0.65
CA GLU A 143 -9.90 16.23 1.54
C GLU A 143 -11.15 15.99 2.40
N PRO A 144 -11.11 16.36 3.69
CA PRO A 144 -12.32 16.33 4.49
C PRO A 144 -13.35 17.22 3.79
N ALA A 145 -14.59 16.74 3.69
CA ALA A 145 -15.68 17.55 3.15
C ALA A 145 -15.71 18.86 3.94
N GLN A 146 -15.47 19.99 3.26
CA GLN A 146 -15.64 21.29 3.89
C GLN A 146 -17.11 21.36 4.30
N THR A 147 -17.38 21.30 5.60
CA THR A 147 -18.72 21.52 6.12
C THR A 147 -19.09 22.93 5.72
N ALA A 148 -19.97 23.06 4.72
CA ALA A 148 -20.55 24.35 4.36
C ALA A 148 -21.22 24.89 5.62
N SER A 149 -20.68 26.00 6.13
CA SER A 149 -21.26 26.74 7.25
C SER A 149 -22.53 27.47 6.83
#